data_AF-A0A090RU68-F1
#
_entry.id   AF-A0A090RU68-F1
#
_cell.length_a   1.000
_cell.length_b   1.000
_cell.length_c   1.000
_cell.angle_alpha   90.00
_cell.angle_beta   90.00
_cell.angle_gamma   90.00
#
_symmetry.space_group_name_H-M   'P 1'
#
loop_
_entity.id
_entity.type
_entity.pdbx_description
1 polymer ?
#
loop_
_entity_poly.entity_id
_entity_poly.type
_entity_poly.pdbx_seq_one_letter_code
_entity_poly.pdbx_strand_id
1 'polypeptide(L)' 'MTTHNDPYIDIRPYNDEEIPAAIDRLINDAEFIDAILQHRFSNHAPWFKAVMSPIVKVYLKFKVGQA' A
#
# COMPACT_ATOMS: atom_id res chain seq x y z
N MET A 1 24.12 -17.86 23.39
CA MET A 1 22.88 -17.40 22.73
C MET A 1 23.25 -17.15 21.27
N THR A 2 23.00 -18.10 20.39
CA THR A 2 23.28 -17.95 18.95
C THR A 2 22.19 -17.08 18.35
N THR A 3 22.51 -15.83 18.02
CA THR A 3 21.64 -14.95 17.24
C THR A 3 21.50 -15.55 15.84
N HIS A 4 20.46 -16.35 15.61
CA HIS A 4 20.06 -16.83 14.30
C HIS A 4 19.52 -15.64 13.51
N ASN A 5 20.41 -14.92 12.83
CA ASN A 5 20.03 -13.91 11.86
C ASN A 5 19.65 -14.66 10.58
N ASP A 6 18.37 -14.93 10.40
CA ASP A 6 17.87 -15.59 9.19
C ASP A 6 18.10 -14.66 7.99
N PRO A 7 18.97 -15.02 7.04
CA PRO A 7 19.29 -14.16 5.90
C PRO A 7 18.11 -13.95 4.95
N TYR A 8 17.01 -14.69 5.11
CA TYR A 8 15.81 -14.61 4.27
C TYR A 8 14.62 -13.98 4.99
N ILE A 9 14.83 -13.37 6.16
CA ILE A 9 13.75 -12.76 6.96
C ILE A 9 12.95 -11.72 6.17
N ASP A 10 13.58 -11.04 5.21
CA ASP A 10 12.98 -9.99 4.38
C ASP A 10 12.07 -10.53 3.25
N ILE A 11 12.18 -11.81 2.88
CA ILE A 11 11.41 -12.43 1.77
C ILE A 11 10.41 -13.48 2.25
N ARG A 12 10.17 -13.58 3.55
CA ARG A 12 9.23 -14.55 4.10
C ARG A 12 7.77 -14.14 3.78
N PRO A 13 6.83 -15.10 3.71
CA PRO A 13 5.42 -14.79 3.67
C PRO A 13 5.01 -13.95 4.89
N TYR A 14 4.17 -12.95 4.68
CA TYR A 14 3.62 -12.15 5.77
C TYR A 14 2.72 -13.01 6.65
N ASN A 15 2.87 -12.85 7.97
CA ASN A 15 1.90 -13.38 8.92
C ASN A 15 0.67 -12.45 8.99
N ASP A 16 -0.47 -12.98 9.40
CA ASP A 16 -1.73 -12.23 9.51
C ASP A 16 -1.61 -10.97 10.39
N GLU A 17 -0.74 -11.01 11.40
CA GLU A 17 -0.45 -9.89 12.30
C GLU A 17 0.37 -8.75 11.64
N GLU A 18 1.14 -9.05 10.60
CA GLU A 18 2.00 -8.09 9.90
C GLU A 18 1.28 -7.43 8.71
N ILE A 19 0.23 -8.08 8.18
CA ILE A 19 -0.53 -7.63 7.01
C ILE A 19 -1.12 -6.22 7.22
N PRO A 20 -1.81 -5.90 8.35
CA PRO A 20 -2.42 -4.58 8.53
C PRO A 20 -1.38 -3.45 8.51
N ALA A 21 -0.22 -3.66 9.13
CA ALA A 21 0.85 -2.67 9.19
C ALA A 21 1.51 -2.46 7.81
N ALA A 22 1.73 -3.54 7.05
CA ALA A 22 2.28 -3.46 5.70
C ALA A 22 1.32 -2.73 4.75
N ILE A 23 0.02 -2.99 4.84
CA ILE A 23 -1.00 -2.35 4.00
C ILE A 23 -1.20 -0.87 4.39
N ASP A 24 -1.20 -0.53 5.67
CA ASP A 24 -1.30 0.88 6.10
C ASP A 24 -0.10 1.69 5.58
N ARG A 25 1.11 1.13 5.63
CA ARG A 25 2.30 1.75 5.02
C ARG A 25 2.09 2.00 3.52
N LEU A 26 1.59 1.00 2.80
CA LEU A 26 1.38 1.07 1.34
C LEU A 26 0.32 2.12 0.96
N ILE A 27 -0.79 2.19 1.70
CA ILE A 27 -1.87 3.17 1.48
C ILE A 27 -1.41 4.60 1.83
N ASN A 28 -0.49 4.75 2.77
CA ASN A 28 0.10 6.03 3.13
C ASN A 28 1.21 6.49 2.18
N ASP A 29 1.69 5.61 1.29
CA ASP A 29 2.72 5.92 0.30
C ASP A 29 2.13 6.67 -0.90
N ALA A 30 2.64 7.88 -1.14
CA ALA A 30 2.19 8.73 -2.24
C ALA A 30 2.55 8.12 -3.62
N GLU A 31 3.71 7.48 -3.73
CA GLU A 31 4.17 6.86 -4.98
C GLU A 31 3.26 5.68 -5.34
N PHE A 32 2.85 4.90 -4.35
CA PHE A 32 1.91 3.80 -4.55
C PHE A 32 0.55 4.29 -5.06
N ILE A 33 -0.01 5.32 -4.42
CA ILE A 33 -1.29 5.91 -4.83
C ILE A 33 -1.17 6.49 -6.25
N ASP A 34 -0.08 7.18 -6.56
CA ASP A 34 0.18 7.72 -7.89
C ASP A 34 0.33 6.62 -8.95
N ALA A 35 0.98 5.50 -8.62
CA ALA A 35 1.11 4.34 -9.50
C ALA A 35 -0.26 3.70 -9.77
N ILE A 36 -1.11 3.53 -8.75
CA ILE A 36 -2.49 3.04 -8.93
C ILE A 36 -3.28 3.98 -9.83
N LEU A 37 -3.19 5.28 -9.60
CA LEU A 37 -3.91 6.28 -10.40
C LEU A 37 -3.42 6.25 -11.85
N GLN A 38 -2.13 6.14 -12.09
CA GLN A 38 -1.57 6.01 -13.44
C GLN A 38 -2.01 4.72 -14.15
N HIS A 39 -2.03 3.61 -13.42
CA HIS A 39 -2.44 2.32 -13.95
C HIS A 39 -3.94 2.28 -14.31
N ARG A 40 -4.78 2.87 -13.45
CA ARG A 40 -6.25 2.87 -13.61
C ARG A 40 -6.77 3.98 -14.51
N PHE A 41 -6.06 5.10 -14.57
CA PHE A 41 -6.50 6.36 -15.17
C PHE A 41 -5.38 6.96 -16.04
N SER A 42 -4.89 6.18 -17.01
CA SER A 42 -3.73 6.56 -17.84
C SER A 42 -3.93 7.80 -18.73
N ASN A 43 -5.17 8.22 -19.01
CA ASN A 43 -5.51 9.35 -19.89
C ASN A 43 -6.23 10.53 -19.17
N HIS A 44 -5.85 10.84 -17.94
CA HIS A 44 -6.52 11.88 -17.15
C HIS A 44 -5.64 13.11 -16.92
N ALA A 45 -6.29 14.26 -16.73
CA ALA A 45 -5.62 15.53 -16.51
C ALA A 45 -4.77 15.51 -15.21
N PRO A 46 -3.65 16.25 -15.15
CA PRO A 46 -2.75 16.23 -13.98
C PRO A 46 -3.43 16.59 -12.65
N TRP A 47 -4.43 17.47 -12.68
CA TRP A 47 -5.22 17.86 -11.51
C TRP A 47 -6.12 16.72 -10.99
N PHE A 48 -6.48 15.77 -11.85
CA PHE A 48 -7.32 14.63 -11.48
C PHE A 48 -6.62 13.75 -10.44
N LYS A 49 -5.29 13.59 -10.54
CA LYS A 49 -4.51 12.82 -9.57
C LYS A 49 -4.63 13.44 -8.17
N ALA A 50 -4.40 14.75 -8.06
CA ALA A 50 -4.48 15.47 -6.79
C ALA A 50 -5.85 15.35 -6.09
N VAL A 51 -6.94 15.31 -6.86
CA VAL A 51 -8.31 15.14 -6.30
C VAL A 51 -8.60 13.69 -5.96
N MET A 52 -8.12 12.73 -6.77
CA MET A 52 -8.40 11.31 -6.57
C MET A 52 -7.53 10.65 -5.49
N SER A 53 -6.31 11.15 -5.24
CA SER A 53 -5.41 10.58 -4.23
C SER A 53 -6.04 10.40 -2.85
N PRO A 54 -6.70 11.40 -2.23
CA PRO A 54 -7.35 11.21 -0.93
C PRO A 54 -8.54 10.23 -1.00
N ILE A 55 -9.25 10.16 -2.13
CA ILE A 55 -10.40 9.26 -2.30
C ILE A 55 -9.93 7.80 -2.38
N VAL A 56 -8.89 7.53 -3.16
CA VAL A 56 -8.29 6.19 -3.28
C VAL A 56 -7.74 5.73 -1.93
N LYS A 57 -7.10 6.63 -1.19
CA LYS A 57 -6.58 6.35 0.16
C LYS A 57 -7.68 5.90 1.13
N VAL A 58 -8.79 6.63 1.18
CA VAL A 58 -9.94 6.28 2.04
C VAL A 58 -10.61 4.98 1.58
N TYR A 59 -10.77 4.81 0.26
CA TYR A 59 -11.37 3.60 -0.30
C TYR A 59 -10.54 2.34 0.02
N LEU A 60 -9.22 2.39 -0.13
CA LEU A 60 -8.33 1.26 0.19
C LEU A 60 -8.35 0.96 1.68
N LYS A 61 -8.33 1.99 2.54
CA LYS A 61 -8.41 1.83 3.99
C LYS A 61 -9.73 1.16 4.41
N PHE A 62 -10.84 1.55 3.80
CA PHE A 62 -12.14 0.96 4.08
C PHE A 62 -12.26 -0.47 3.58
N LYS A 63 -11.72 -0.77 2.39
CA LYS A 63 -11.74 -2.11 1.80
C LYS A 63 -10.91 -3.11 2.61
N VAL A 64 -9.76 -2.69 3.13
CA VAL A 64 -8.87 -3.55 3.93
C VAL A 64 -9.36 -3.67 5.36
N GLY A 65 -9.94 -2.61 5.95
CA GLY A 65 -10.57 -2.70 7.27
C GLY A 65 -11.87 -3.52 7.31
N GLN A 66 -12.42 -3.87 6.15
CA GLN A 66 -13.54 -4.82 6.01
C GLN A 66 -13.10 -6.27 5.72
N ALA A 67 -11.81 -6.52 5.51
CA ALA A 67 -11.27 -7.84 5.16
C ALA A 67 -10.74 -8.57 6.39
#